data_AF-R6H877-F1
#
_entry.id   AF-R6H877-F1
#
_cell.length_a   1.000
_cell.length_b   1.000
_cell.length_c   1.000
_cell.angle_alpha   90.00
_cell.angle_beta   90.00
_cell.angle_gamma   90.00
#
_symmetry.space_group_name_H-M   'P 1'
#
loop_
_entity.id
_entity.type
_entity.pdbx_description
1 polymer ?
#
loop_
_entity_poly.entity_id
_entity_poly.type
_entity_poly.pdbx_seq_one_letter_code
_entity_poly.pdbx_strand_id
1 'polypeptide(L)'
;MMDHVIKTILPPIIGVLELMGIFVVAWSGLRGFWDYLQNTFRHKNYPVQYNLASGMSTALAFKMAAEILKTVLVHDLSELLILGAIVLLRGAMSLLLHFELKHSKQDRAAAQEMETGATEDIGSSALPT
;
A
#
# COMPACT_ATOMS: atom_id res chain seq x y z
N MET A 1 -1.71 2.57 41.57
CA MET A 1 -3.07 2.12 41.15
C MET A 1 -3.23 2.22 39.63
N MET A 2 -2.88 3.34 39.00
CA MET A 2 -2.99 3.51 37.54
C MET A 2 -2.16 2.53 36.71
N ASP A 3 -0.94 2.17 37.12
CA ASP A 3 -0.15 1.15 36.41
C ASP A 3 -0.85 -0.22 36.33
N HIS A 4 -1.61 -0.56 37.37
CA HIS A 4 -2.33 -1.83 37.43
C HIS A 4 -3.55 -1.82 36.49
N VAL A 5 -4.22 -0.67 36.40
CA VAL A 5 -5.33 -0.45 35.45
C VAL A 5 -4.83 -0.53 34.02
N ILE A 6 -3.70 0.13 33.70
CA ILE A 6 -3.07 0.09 32.38
C ILE A 6 -2.66 -1.34 32.04
N LYS A 7 -1.96 -2.05 32.93
CA LYS A 7 -1.54 -3.44 32.67
C LYS A 7 -2.68 -4.43 32.48
N THR A 8 -3.89 -4.11 32.92
CA THR A 8 -5.07 -4.96 32.77
C THR A 8 -5.85 -4.65 31.49
N ILE A 9 -5.98 -3.37 31.14
CA ILE A 9 -6.84 -2.91 30.03
C ILE A 9 -6.10 -2.86 28.70
N LEU A 10 -4.80 -2.58 28.71
CA LEU A 10 -4.02 -2.38 27.49
C LEU A 10 -3.78 -3.67 26.68
N PRO A 11 -3.51 -4.85 27.30
CA PRO A 11 -3.33 -6.10 26.56
C PRO A 11 -4.50 -6.50 25.64
N PRO A 12 -5.77 -6.49 26.09
CA PRO A 12 -6.89 -6.84 25.20
C PRO A 12 -7.07 -5.80 24.08
N ILE A 13 -6.80 -4.51 24.34
CA ILE A 13 -6.88 -3.47 23.31
C ILE A 13 -5.81 -3.68 22.23
N ILE A 14 -4.56 -3.97 22.62
CA ILE A 14 -3.47 -4.30 21.68
C ILE A 14 -3.89 -5.47 20.79
N GLY A 15 -4.40 -6.55 21.39
CA GLY A 15 -4.85 -7.72 20.63
C GLY A 15 -5.97 -7.40 19.63
N VAL A 16 -6.93 -6.55 20.02
CA VAL A 16 -8.01 -6.11 19.12
C VAL A 16 -7.47 -5.28 17.95
N LEU A 17 -6.53 -4.36 18.19
CA LEU A 17 -5.91 -3.57 17.12
C LEU A 17 -5.11 -4.46 16.16
N GLU A 18 -4.35 -5.43 16.67
CA GLU A 18 -3.62 -6.39 15.82
C GLU A 18 -4.59 -7.21 14.98
N LEU A 19 -5.68 -7.70 15.58
CA LEU A 19 -6.71 -8.47 14.89
C LEU A 19 -7.38 -7.66 13.78
N MET A 20 -7.69 -6.38 14.04
CA MET A 20 -8.23 -5.45 13.04
C MET A 20 -7.26 -5.25 11.88
N GLY A 21 -5.97 -5.04 12.16
CA GLY A 21 -4.94 -4.93 11.13
C GLY A 21 -4.87 -6.19 10.25
N ILE A 22 -4.83 -7.38 10.87
CA ILE A 22 -4.81 -8.67 10.15
C ILE A 22 -6.07 -8.84 9.30
N PHE A 23 -7.24 -8.52 9.85
CA PHE A 23 -8.51 -8.63 9.15
C PHE A 23 -8.56 -7.74 7.90
N VAL A 24 -8.12 -6.47 8.02
CA VAL A 24 -8.11 -5.53 6.90
C VAL A 24 -7.09 -5.97 5.82
N VAL A 25 -5.90 -6.48 6.18
CA VAL A 25 -4.97 -7.08 5.21
C VAL A 25 -5.62 -8.26 4.51
N ALA A 26 -6.23 -9.17 5.26
CA ALA A 26 -6.83 -10.39 4.71
C ALA A 26 -7.95 -10.03 3.72
N TRP A 27 -8.87 -9.15 4.10
CA TRP A 27 -10.00 -8.74 3.24
C TRP A 27 -9.54 -7.99 1.99
N SER A 28 -8.65 -7.01 2.14
CA SER A 28 -8.12 -6.25 0.99
C SER A 28 -7.28 -7.10 0.05
N GLY A 29 -6.46 -8.01 0.61
CA GLY A 29 -5.68 -8.99 -0.12
C GLY A 29 -6.56 -9.96 -0.91
N LEU A 30 -7.59 -10.54 -0.27
CA LEU A 30 -8.50 -11.47 -0.93
C LEU A 30 -9.25 -10.81 -2.10
N ARG A 31 -9.76 -9.60 -1.88
CA ARG A 31 -10.45 -8.83 -2.92
C ARG A 31 -9.51 -8.43 -4.07
N GLY A 32 -8.33 -7.91 -3.74
CA GLY A 32 -7.33 -7.54 -4.75
C GLY A 32 -6.84 -8.75 -5.56
N PHE A 33 -6.66 -9.90 -4.91
CA PHE A 33 -6.27 -11.15 -5.57
C PHE A 33 -7.39 -11.70 -6.47
N TRP A 34 -8.64 -11.64 -6.01
CA TRP A 34 -9.80 -12.04 -6.80
C TRP A 34 -9.93 -11.18 -8.07
N ASP A 35 -9.85 -9.85 -7.91
CA ASP A 35 -9.88 -8.90 -9.02
C ASP A 35 -8.70 -9.13 -9.98
N TYR A 36 -7.49 -9.41 -9.46
CA TYR A 36 -6.32 -9.75 -10.27
C TYR A 36 -6.51 -11.02 -11.10
N LEU A 37 -7.06 -12.08 -10.50
CA LEU A 37 -7.30 -13.36 -11.17
C LEU A 37 -8.33 -13.20 -12.29
N GLN A 38 -9.44 -12.51 -12.00
CA GLN A 38 -10.49 -12.25 -12.98
C GLN A 38 -10.01 -11.35 -14.13
N ASN A 39 -9.11 -10.41 -13.83
CA ASN A 39 -8.54 -9.49 -14.81
C ASN A 39 -7.50 -10.16 -15.73
N THR A 40 -6.67 -11.06 -15.18
CA THR A 40 -5.75 -11.92 -15.95
C THR A 40 -6.50 -12.78 -16.97
N PHE A 41 -7.68 -13.30 -16.60
CA PHE A 41 -8.54 -14.06 -17.52
C PHE A 41 -9.29 -13.20 -18.56
N ARG A 42 -9.49 -11.88 -18.34
CA ARG A 42 -10.29 -11.00 -19.23
C ARG A 42 -9.52 -9.86 -19.92
N HIS A 43 -8.19 -9.85 -19.93
CA HIS A 43 -7.36 -8.91 -20.73
C HIS A 43 -7.86 -7.45 -20.70
N LYS A 44 -8.22 -6.93 -19.51
CA LYS A 44 -8.60 -5.51 -19.35
C LYS A 44 -7.61 -4.85 -18.42
N ASN A 45 -7.05 -3.70 -18.78
CA ASN A 45 -6.15 -2.94 -17.92
C ASN A 45 -7.00 -2.17 -16.89
N TYR A 46 -7.41 -2.80 -15.78
CA TYR A 46 -8.03 -2.10 -14.65
C TYR A 46 -7.00 -1.84 -13.55
N PRO A 47 -7.02 -0.67 -12.88
CA PRO A 47 -6.08 -0.33 -11.81
C PRO A 47 -6.41 -1.06 -10.50
N VAL A 48 -6.27 -2.39 -10.48
CA VAL A 48 -6.46 -3.27 -9.30
C VAL A 48 -5.55 -2.86 -8.13
N GLN A 49 -4.46 -2.15 -8.41
CA GLN A 49 -3.46 -1.70 -7.43
C GLN A 49 -4.01 -0.69 -6.40
N TYR A 50 -5.02 0.12 -6.72
CA TYR A 50 -5.46 1.20 -5.83
C TYR A 50 -6.18 0.69 -4.57
N ASN A 51 -7.16 -0.20 -4.74
CA ASN A 51 -7.92 -0.74 -3.60
C ASN A 51 -7.06 -1.61 -2.67
N LEU A 52 -6.12 -2.36 -3.24
CA LEU A 52 -5.19 -3.17 -2.46
C LEU A 52 -4.20 -2.29 -1.68
N ALA A 53 -3.62 -1.27 -2.31
CA ALA A 53 -2.70 -0.35 -1.65
C ALA A 53 -3.38 0.45 -0.52
N SER A 54 -4.61 0.90 -0.74
CA SER A 54 -5.41 1.59 0.28
C SER A 54 -5.68 0.68 1.48
N GLY A 55 -6.14 -0.56 1.25
CA GLY A 55 -6.38 -1.53 2.32
C GLY A 55 -5.11 -1.91 3.10
N MET A 56 -3.97 -2.06 2.42
CA MET A 56 -2.70 -2.31 3.08
C MET A 56 -2.24 -1.14 3.94
N SER A 57 -2.43 0.11 3.50
CA SER A 57 -2.10 1.31 4.28
C SER A 57 -2.93 1.39 5.58
N THR A 58 -4.24 1.16 5.47
CA THR A 58 -5.14 1.13 6.63
C THR A 58 -4.75 0.03 7.63
N ALA A 59 -4.41 -1.16 7.14
CA ALA A 59 -3.96 -2.23 8.00
C ALA A 59 -2.64 -1.91 8.70
N LEU A 60 -1.71 -1.25 8.00
CA LEU A 60 -0.44 -0.81 8.57
C LEU A 60 -0.67 0.19 9.72
N ALA A 61 -1.61 1.12 9.55
CA ALA A 61 -1.98 2.08 10.60
C ALA A 61 -2.49 1.38 11.88
N PHE A 62 -3.32 0.34 11.74
CA PHE A 62 -3.77 -0.46 12.88
C PHE A 62 -2.63 -1.24 13.55
N LYS A 63 -1.71 -1.82 12.77
CA LYS A 63 -0.52 -2.49 13.32
C LYS A 63 0.41 -1.53 14.06
N MET A 64 0.64 -0.34 13.49
CA MET A 64 1.46 0.69 14.13
C MET A 64 0.81 1.17 15.44
N ALA A 65 -0.51 1.36 15.46
CA ALA A 65 -1.23 1.74 16.67
C ALA A 65 -1.16 0.65 17.76
N ALA A 66 -1.22 -0.64 17.41
CA ALA A 66 -1.02 -1.73 18.36
C ALA A 66 0.41 -1.75 18.92
N GLU A 67 1.41 -1.54 18.07
CA GLU A 67 2.81 -1.49 18.47
C GLU A 67 3.08 -0.33 19.42
N ILE A 68 2.60 0.89 19.10
CA ILE A 68 2.66 2.06 19.99
C ILE A 68 2.08 1.73 21.36
N LEU A 69 0.93 1.05 21.40
CA LEU A 69 0.26 0.73 22.65
C LEU A 69 1.02 -0.34 23.47
N LYS A 70 1.75 -1.23 22.79
CA LYS A 70 2.63 -2.25 23.40
C LYS A 70 3.86 -1.62 24.05
N THR A 71 4.39 -0.52 23.50
CA THR A 71 5.52 0.25 24.09
C THR A 71 5.15 0.96 25.38
N VAL A 72 3.91 1.45 25.43
CA VAL A 72 3.34 2.12 26.61
C VAL A 72 3.11 1.09 27.74
N LEU A 73 2.85 -0.18 27.38
CA LEU A 73 2.64 -1.27 28.35
C LEU A 73 3.93 -1.84 28.94
N VAL A 74 4.93 -2.08 28.10
CA VAL A 74 6.17 -2.75 28.45
C VAL A 74 7.33 -1.79 28.18
N HIS A 75 7.90 -1.27 29.25
CA HIS A 75 9.05 -0.36 29.20
C HIS A 75 10.35 -1.14 28.89
N ASP A 76 10.35 -1.95 27.82
CA ASP A 76 11.48 -2.77 27.38
C ASP A 76 11.79 -2.43 25.92
N LEU A 77 12.70 -1.48 25.75
CA LEU A 77 12.98 -0.85 24.46
C LEU A 77 13.63 -1.82 23.45
N SER A 78 14.20 -2.94 23.90
CA SER A 78 14.94 -3.87 23.04
C SER A 78 14.01 -4.70 22.14
N GLU A 79 12.92 -5.23 22.68
CA GLU A 79 11.95 -6.01 21.91
C GLU A 79 11.12 -5.12 20.98
N LEU A 80 10.81 -3.91 21.47
CA LEU A 80 10.17 -2.87 20.68
C LEU A 80 11.02 -2.41 19.48
N LEU A 81 12.33 -2.22 19.67
CA LEU A 81 13.23 -1.77 18.60
C LEU A 81 13.23 -2.74 17.40
N ILE A 82 13.22 -4.05 17.68
CA ILE A 82 13.21 -5.08 16.65
C ILE A 82 11.88 -5.05 15.89
N LEU A 83 10.75 -4.98 16.60
CA LEU A 83 9.41 -4.89 16.00
C LEU A 83 9.26 -3.61 15.15
N GLY A 84 9.66 -2.46 15.69
CA GLY A 84 9.62 -1.17 14.99
C GLY A 84 10.50 -1.16 13.74
N ALA A 85 11.70 -1.74 13.81
CA ALA A 85 12.59 -1.88 12.65
C ALA A 85 11.96 -2.72 11.53
N ILE A 86 11.28 -3.82 11.88
CA ILE A 86 10.60 -4.68 10.90
C ILE A 86 9.44 -3.94 10.21
N VAL A 87 8.65 -3.16 10.93
CA VAL A 87 7.56 -2.39 10.30
C VAL A 87 8.07 -1.21 9.49
N LEU A 88 9.10 -0.50 9.96
CA LEU A 88 9.76 0.55 9.16
C LEU A 88 10.32 -0.01 7.85
N LEU A 89 11.00 -1.14 7.91
CA LEU A 89 11.54 -1.81 6.73
C LEU A 89 10.41 -2.21 5.76
N ARG A 90 9.28 -2.67 6.28
CA ARG A 90 8.08 -3.01 5.49
C ARG A 90 7.44 -1.78 4.83
N GLY A 91 7.40 -0.64 5.53
CA GLY A 91 6.94 0.64 4.99
C GLY A 91 7.88 1.18 3.90
N ALA A 92 9.19 1.16 4.16
CA ALA A 92 10.21 1.63 3.22
C ALA A 92 10.17 0.84 1.90
N MET A 93 10.10 -0.48 1.96
CA MET A 93 9.95 -1.32 0.76
C MET A 93 8.67 -0.99 -0.03
N SER A 94 7.55 -0.76 0.65
CA SER A 94 6.29 -0.40 0.00
C SER A 94 6.34 0.99 -0.65
N LEU A 95 7.03 1.95 -0.03
CA LEU A 95 7.21 3.30 -0.57
C LEU A 95 8.14 3.33 -1.77
N LEU A 96 9.25 2.58 -1.73
CA LEU A 96 10.16 2.44 -2.87
C LEU A 96 9.43 1.89 -4.10
N LEU A 97 8.62 0.85 -3.90
CA LEU A 97 7.81 0.28 -4.98
C LEU A 97 6.77 1.28 -5.53
N HIS A 98 6.18 2.11 -4.67
CA HIS A 98 5.23 3.14 -5.11
C HIS A 98 5.90 4.24 -5.96
N PHE A 99 7.11 4.66 -5.59
CA PHE A 99 7.88 5.62 -6.38
C PHE A 99 8.28 5.06 -7.74
N GLU A 100 8.68 3.80 -7.80
CA GLU A 100 9.02 3.11 -9.03
C GLU A 100 7.81 3.05 -9.98
N LEU A 101 6.64 2.67 -9.46
CA LEU A 101 5.39 2.62 -10.23
C LEU A 101 4.92 4.00 -10.73
N LYS A 102 5.20 5.09 -9.98
CA LYS A 102 4.86 6.45 -10.41
C LYS A 102 5.77 6.92 -11.55
N HIS A 103 7.06 6.59 -11.50
CA HIS A 103 8.00 6.93 -12.56
C HIS A 103 7.66 6.19 -13.86
N SER A 104 7.38 4.88 -13.79
CA SER A 104 7.05 4.08 -14.98
C SER A 104 5.77 4.53 -15.71
N LYS A 105 4.82 5.18 -15.02
CA LYS A 105 3.62 5.75 -15.65
C LYS A 105 3.90 7.06 -16.38
N GLN A 106 4.85 7.85 -15.87
CA GLN A 106 5.19 9.14 -16.43
C GLN A 106 6.02 8.99 -17.72
N ASP A 107 6.92 8.01 -17.75
CA ASP A 107 7.73 7.70 -18.94
C ASP A 107 6.89 7.18 -20.12
N ARG A 108 5.83 6.41 -19.84
CA ARG A 108 4.91 5.91 -20.88
C ARG A 108 3.99 7.00 -21.43
N ALA A 109 3.62 7.99 -20.62
CA ALA A 109 2.81 9.13 -21.07
C ALA A 109 3.61 10.04 -22.01
N ALA A 110 4.88 10.31 -21.70
CA ALA A 110 5.78 11.09 -22.56
C ALA A 110 6.10 10.38 -23.89
N ALA A 111 6.16 9.05 -23.90
CA ALA A 111 6.36 8.27 -25.12
C ALA A 111 5.14 8.30 -26.07
N GLN A 112 3.90 8.38 -25.54
CA GLN A 112 2.69 8.44 -26.37
C GLN A 112 2.46 9.81 -27.03
N GLU A 113 2.93 10.90 -26.42
CA GLU A 113 2.84 12.24 -27.03
C GLU A 113 3.79 12.38 -28.24
N MET A 114 4.94 11.69 -28.24
CA MET A 114 5.84 11.68 -29.40
C MET A 114 5.31 10.85 -30.58
N GLU A 115 4.60 9.74 -30.34
CA GLU A 115 3.97 8.96 -31.44
C GLU A 115 2.76 9.70 -32.05
N THR A 116 1.98 10.43 -31.25
CA THR A 116 0.77 11.11 -31.73
C THR A 116 1.10 12.37 -32.54
N GLY A 117 2.14 13.12 -32.14
CA GLY A 117 2.59 14.32 -32.86
C GLY A 117 3.32 14.04 -34.19
N ALA A 118 3.92 12.86 -34.37
CA ALA A 118 4.57 12.49 -35.62
C ALA A 118 3.57 12.13 -36.74
N THR A 119 2.36 11.68 -36.37
CA THR A 119 1.29 11.37 -37.34
C THR A 119 0.53 12.58 -37.88
N GLU A 120 0.54 13.73 -37.17
CA GLU A 120 -0.13 14.96 -37.65
C GLU A 120 0.69 15.71 -38.72
N ASP A 121 2.02 15.59 -38.72
CA ASP A 121 2.89 16.29 -39.68
C ASP A 121 2.88 15.64 -41.09
N ILE A 122 2.67 14.31 -41.17
CA ILE A 122 2.65 13.58 -42.45
C ILE A 122 1.31 13.75 -43.19
N GLY A 123 0.23 14.08 -42.47
CA GLY A 123 -1.11 14.25 -43.05
C GLY A 123 -1.37 15.59 -43.76
N SER A 124 -0.59 16.64 -43.45
CA SER A 124 -0.83 17.99 -43.98
C SER A 124 -0.07 18.32 -45.28
N SER A 125 0.87 17.47 -45.71
CA SER A 125 1.71 17.72 -46.91
C SER A 125 1.19 17.06 -48.20
N ALA A 126 0.09 16.29 -48.14
CA ALA A 126 -0.37 15.44 -49.25
C ALA A 126 -1.67 15.88 -49.96
N LEU A 127 -1.96 17.18 -50.08
CA LEU A 127 -3.01 17.69 -50.97
C LEU A 127 -2.45 18.75 -51.95
N PRO A 128 -2.14 18.35 -53.19
CA PRO A 128 -1.98 19.28 -54.29
C PRO A 128 -3.35 19.52 -54.95
N THR A 129 -3.88 20.73 -54.82
CA THR A 129 -4.63 21.49 -55.86
C THR A 129 -5.04 22.83 -55.27
#